data_AF-A0A1G3L3P0-F1
#
_entry.id   AF-A0A1G3L3P0-F1
#
_cell.length_a   1.000
_cell.length_b   1.000
_cell.length_c   1.000
_cell.angle_alpha   90.00
_cell.angle_beta   90.00
_cell.angle_gamma   90.00
#
_symmetry.space_group_name_H-M   'P 1'
#
loop_
_entity.id
_entity.type
_entity.pdbx_description
1 polymer ?
#
loop_
_entity_poly.entity_id
_entity_poly.type
_entity_poly.pdbx_seq_one_letter_code
_entity_poly.pdbx_strand_id
1 'polypeptide(L)'
;MESNFYSLIKVSNSEIKDTDSILLNIEAIKKDYNYLGLWYAYDGNEDVSLTTQLYSSNGEQNILPKDFYEEIKEAQFKNTKRYEIKNIDDKWIWICVKVHNENHCLIKTGSYKEGKLYINYKLIHNKHNSFSVIGSGVIKTSNAMFVPIYIEDNKSPIDYKDAIMYLVFIKNLPPEDWAVSHQSFGIEGLPLITEVAKFPDDKKYTLWNGQTPFKK
;
A
#
# COMPACT_ATOMS: atom_id res chain seq x y z
N MET A 1 14.75 16.78 -3.16
CA MET A 1 15.46 15.49 -3.03
C MET A 1 14.79 14.55 -3.99
N GLU A 2 15.45 14.17 -5.08
CA GLU A 2 14.97 13.06 -5.91
C GLU A 2 15.18 11.78 -5.10
N SER A 3 14.09 11.21 -4.61
CA SER A 3 14.14 10.02 -3.79
C SER A 3 14.38 8.81 -4.69
N ASN A 4 15.56 8.18 -4.60
CA ASN A 4 15.96 6.99 -5.38
C ASN A 4 15.26 5.68 -4.92
N PHE A 5 14.05 5.76 -4.39
CA PHE A 5 13.35 4.59 -3.84
C PHE A 5 12.66 3.74 -4.90
N TYR A 6 12.19 4.38 -5.97
CA TYR A 6 11.62 3.67 -7.11
C TYR A 6 12.05 4.30 -8.43
N SER A 7 11.94 3.51 -9.49
CA SER A 7 12.07 3.95 -10.87
C SER A 7 11.01 3.28 -11.73
N LEU A 8 10.51 3.99 -12.73
CA LEU A 8 9.71 3.40 -13.79
C LEU A 8 10.68 2.89 -14.87
N ILE A 9 10.66 1.59 -15.13
CA ILE A 9 11.55 0.94 -16.10
C ILE A 9 10.74 0.10 -17.08
N LYS A 10 11.36 -0.21 -18.22
CA LYS A 10 10.87 -1.25 -19.12
C LYS A 10 11.62 -2.54 -18.85
N VAL A 11 10.88 -3.63 -18.69
CA VAL A 11 11.44 -4.96 -18.47
C VAL A 11 11.00 -5.93 -19.56
N SER A 12 11.92 -6.83 -19.88
CA SER A 12 11.72 -7.92 -20.81
C SER A 12 12.39 -9.18 -20.25
N ASN A 13 11.71 -10.31 -20.33
CA ASN A 13 12.26 -11.64 -20.06
C ASN A 13 11.78 -12.62 -21.16
N SER A 14 11.96 -13.93 -20.97
CA SER A 14 11.54 -14.92 -21.96
C SER A 14 10.02 -14.99 -22.20
N GLU A 15 9.22 -14.49 -21.26
CA GLU A 15 7.75 -14.58 -21.27
C GLU A 15 7.07 -13.22 -21.44
N ILE A 16 7.76 -12.14 -21.08
CA ILE A 16 7.26 -10.78 -21.02
C ILE A 16 8.16 -9.89 -21.89
N LYS A 17 7.58 -9.03 -22.74
CA LYS A 17 8.34 -8.09 -23.57
C LYS A 17 7.83 -6.67 -23.39
N ASP A 18 8.78 -5.76 -23.16
CA ASP A 18 8.61 -4.31 -23.15
C ASP A 18 7.49 -3.84 -22.21
N THR A 19 7.37 -4.49 -21.07
CA THR A 19 6.39 -4.17 -20.04
C THR A 19 6.89 -3.03 -19.16
N ASP A 20 6.04 -2.03 -18.94
CA ASP A 20 6.30 -0.99 -17.95
C ASP A 20 6.21 -1.60 -16.55
N SER A 21 7.17 -1.28 -15.69
CA SER A 21 7.23 -1.82 -14.33
C SER A 21 7.79 -0.80 -13.37
N ILE A 22 7.25 -0.81 -12.16
CA ILE A 22 7.82 -0.04 -11.05
C ILE A 22 8.86 -0.92 -10.38
N LEU A 23 10.12 -0.49 -10.45
CA LEU A 23 11.22 -1.10 -9.74
C LEU A 23 11.47 -0.36 -8.43
N LEU A 24 11.48 -1.09 -7.32
CA LEU A 24 11.73 -0.60 -5.97
C LEU A 24 13.13 -1.01 -5.50
N ASN A 25 13.87 -0.06 -4.92
CA ASN A 25 15.10 -0.31 -4.18
C ASN A 25 14.79 -0.49 -2.70
N ILE A 26 14.63 -1.74 -2.28
CA ILE A 26 14.17 -2.05 -0.91
C ILE A 26 15.22 -1.72 0.13
N GLU A 27 16.51 -1.90 -0.18
CA GLU A 27 17.61 -1.48 0.71
C GLU A 27 17.58 0.03 0.98
N ALA A 28 17.25 0.84 -0.02
CA ALA A 28 17.11 2.28 0.16
C ALA A 28 15.85 2.62 0.97
N ILE A 29 14.72 1.95 0.69
CA ILE A 29 13.45 2.18 1.39
C ILE A 29 13.57 1.86 2.89
N LYS A 30 14.18 0.71 3.23
CA LYS A 30 14.36 0.25 4.62
C LYS A 30 15.17 1.20 5.51
N LYS A 31 15.98 2.09 4.92
CA LYS A 31 16.75 3.10 5.68
C LYS A 31 15.85 4.16 6.31
N ASP A 32 14.73 4.48 5.65
CA ASP A 32 13.88 5.62 6.00
C ASP A 32 12.44 5.24 6.37
N TYR A 33 11.99 4.05 5.96
CA TYR A 33 10.60 3.60 6.10
C TYR A 33 10.51 2.18 6.65
N ASN A 34 9.55 1.99 7.57
CA ASN A 34 9.26 0.70 8.20
C ASN A 34 8.10 -0.04 7.52
N TYR A 35 7.45 0.57 6.54
CA TYR A 35 6.32 -0.02 5.83
C TYR A 35 6.31 0.41 4.37
N LEU A 36 5.96 -0.54 3.53
CA LEU A 36 5.78 -0.41 2.10
C LEU A 36 4.47 -1.10 1.71
N GLY A 37 3.60 -0.41 0.99
CA GLY A 37 2.34 -0.98 0.56
C GLY A 37 1.83 -0.47 -0.78
N LEU A 38 0.97 -1.27 -1.39
CA LEU A 38 0.17 -0.91 -2.56
C LEU A 38 -1.28 -0.70 -2.12
N TRP A 39 -1.76 0.52 -2.30
CA TRP A 39 -3.08 0.95 -1.85
C TRP A 39 -3.95 1.25 -3.08
N TYR A 40 -5.10 0.61 -3.18
CA TYR A 40 -5.95 0.63 -4.37
C TYR A 40 -7.17 1.52 -4.13
N ALA A 41 -7.35 2.57 -4.94
CA ALA A 41 -8.36 3.60 -4.67
C ALA A 41 -9.56 3.63 -5.60
N TYR A 42 -9.41 3.25 -6.86
CA TYR A 42 -10.50 3.44 -7.82
C TYR A 42 -10.36 2.51 -9.02
N ASP A 43 -11.51 1.94 -9.40
CA ASP A 43 -11.79 1.40 -10.73
C ASP A 43 -12.93 2.23 -11.33
N GLY A 44 -12.71 2.88 -12.46
CA GLY A 44 -13.76 3.54 -13.24
C GLY A 44 -14.52 2.58 -14.15
N ASN A 45 -14.03 1.35 -14.31
CA ASN A 45 -14.47 0.44 -15.36
C ASN A 45 -14.70 -0.98 -14.83
N GLU A 46 -15.95 -1.28 -14.46
CA GLU A 46 -16.34 -2.57 -13.88
C GLU A 46 -16.15 -3.78 -14.82
N ASP A 47 -15.98 -3.54 -16.13
CA ASP A 47 -15.90 -4.59 -17.15
C ASP A 47 -14.50 -5.17 -17.33
N VAL A 48 -13.47 -4.55 -16.75
CA VAL A 48 -12.08 -5.01 -16.88
C VAL A 48 -11.49 -5.32 -15.51
N SER A 49 -10.83 -6.48 -15.40
CA SER A 49 -10.22 -6.92 -14.16
C SER A 49 -8.70 -6.83 -14.23
N LEU A 50 -8.09 -6.12 -13.28
CA LEU A 50 -6.64 -5.98 -13.19
C LEU A 50 -6.01 -7.06 -12.30
N THR A 51 -4.78 -7.44 -12.62
CA THR A 51 -3.96 -8.33 -11.81
C THR A 51 -2.59 -7.71 -11.64
N THR A 52 -2.17 -7.55 -10.39
CA THR A 52 -0.85 -7.03 -10.03
C THR A 52 0.07 -8.21 -9.71
N GLN A 53 1.24 -8.25 -10.35
CA GLN A 53 2.25 -9.28 -10.12
C GLN A 53 3.47 -8.64 -9.48
N LEU A 54 3.95 -9.26 -8.39
CA LEU A 54 5.14 -8.82 -7.68
C LEU A 54 6.27 -9.83 -7.90
N TYR A 55 7.42 -9.30 -8.32
CA TYR A 55 8.64 -10.07 -8.51
C TYR A 55 9.69 -9.57 -7.53
N SER A 56 10.59 -10.43 -7.07
CA SER A 56 11.67 -10.03 -6.19
C SER A 56 12.98 -10.74 -6.52
N SER A 57 14.10 -10.06 -6.26
CA SER A 57 15.43 -10.59 -6.56
C SER A 57 16.49 -9.92 -5.70
N ASN A 58 17.53 -10.70 -5.38
CA ASN A 58 18.80 -10.20 -4.85
C ASN A 58 19.86 -10.04 -5.94
N GLY A 59 19.51 -10.31 -7.20
CA GLY A 59 20.39 -10.22 -8.35
C GLY A 59 20.53 -8.79 -8.89
N GLU A 60 20.75 -8.69 -10.20
CA GLU A 60 20.93 -7.41 -10.88
C GLU A 60 19.63 -6.60 -10.96
N GLN A 61 19.76 -5.28 -10.83
CA GLN A 61 18.68 -4.30 -10.69
C GLN A 61 17.62 -4.35 -11.80
N ASN A 62 18.00 -4.72 -13.03
CA ASN A 62 17.13 -4.62 -14.20
C ASN A 62 16.82 -5.98 -14.83
N ILE A 63 17.09 -7.08 -14.13
CA ILE A 63 16.76 -8.42 -14.60
C ILE A 63 15.50 -8.88 -13.87
N LEU A 64 14.35 -8.75 -14.54
CA LEU A 64 13.08 -9.25 -14.01
C LEU A 64 13.15 -10.78 -13.85
N PRO A 65 12.86 -11.32 -12.66
CA PRO A 65 12.71 -12.76 -12.45
C PRO A 65 11.68 -13.38 -13.40
N LYS A 66 11.79 -14.68 -13.64
CA LYS A 66 10.82 -15.41 -14.45
C LYS A 66 9.47 -15.51 -13.74
N ASP A 67 9.51 -15.95 -12.48
CA ASP A 67 8.32 -16.20 -11.68
C ASP A 67 8.06 -15.03 -10.72
N PHE A 68 6.78 -14.65 -10.58
CA PHE A 68 6.34 -13.73 -9.53
C PHE A 68 6.23 -14.49 -8.20
N TYR A 69 6.52 -13.83 -7.09
CA TYR A 69 6.33 -14.42 -5.75
C TYR A 69 4.91 -14.18 -5.22
N GLU A 70 4.22 -13.17 -5.73
CA GLU A 70 2.85 -12.83 -5.35
C GLU A 70 2.05 -12.36 -6.56
N GLU A 71 0.79 -12.77 -6.63
CA GLU A 71 -0.19 -12.26 -7.58
C GLU A 71 -1.43 -11.77 -6.83
N ILE A 72 -1.75 -10.50 -7.00
CA ILE A 72 -2.88 -9.85 -6.34
C ILE A 72 -3.94 -9.57 -7.40
N LYS A 73 -5.06 -10.28 -7.31
CA LYS A 73 -6.23 -10.03 -8.14
C LYS A 73 -6.94 -8.78 -7.67
N GLU A 74 -7.50 -8.02 -8.58
CA GLU A 74 -8.24 -6.81 -8.24
C GLU A 74 -9.37 -7.04 -7.23
N ALA A 75 -10.07 -8.18 -7.28
CA ALA A 75 -11.08 -8.52 -6.29
C ALA A 75 -10.54 -8.51 -4.85
N GLN A 76 -9.26 -8.90 -4.66
CA GLN A 76 -8.61 -8.81 -3.35
C GLN A 76 -8.37 -7.35 -2.96
N PHE A 77 -7.93 -6.51 -3.90
CA PHE A 77 -7.78 -5.07 -3.67
C PHE A 77 -9.12 -4.37 -3.40
N LYS A 78 -10.20 -4.72 -4.10
CA LYS A 78 -11.55 -4.16 -3.86
C LYS A 78 -12.04 -4.47 -2.42
N ASN A 79 -11.62 -5.62 -1.86
CA ASN A 79 -11.95 -6.01 -0.49
C ASN A 79 -11.06 -5.35 0.57
N THR A 80 -9.73 -5.47 0.45
CA THR A 80 -8.80 -5.03 1.51
C THR A 80 -8.30 -3.60 1.31
N LYS A 81 -8.34 -3.10 0.07
CA LYS A 81 -7.84 -1.80 -0.43
C LYS A 81 -6.35 -1.54 -0.21
N ARG A 82 -5.68 -2.36 0.58
CA ARG A 82 -4.29 -2.19 1.03
C ARG A 82 -3.63 -3.54 1.04
N TYR A 83 -2.52 -3.62 0.33
CA TYR A 83 -1.62 -4.76 0.36
C TYR A 83 -0.28 -4.27 0.91
N GLU A 84 0.22 -4.93 1.95
CA GLU A 84 1.57 -4.71 2.46
C GLU A 84 2.55 -5.59 1.69
N ILE A 85 3.61 -4.98 1.18
CA ILE A 85 4.68 -5.72 0.52
C ILE A 85 5.60 -6.32 1.59
N LYS A 86 5.51 -7.63 1.79
CA LYS A 86 6.20 -8.34 2.89
C LYS A 86 7.61 -8.82 2.55
N ASN A 87 7.95 -8.97 1.27
CA ASN A 87 9.27 -9.43 0.80
C ASN A 87 10.34 -8.33 0.92
N ILE A 88 10.41 -7.70 2.09
CA ILE A 88 11.31 -6.60 2.34
C ILE A 88 12.78 -7.06 2.40
N ASP A 89 13.06 -8.36 2.53
CA ASP A 89 14.42 -8.89 2.62
C ASP A 89 15.14 -9.00 1.28
N ASP A 90 14.39 -8.98 0.17
CA ASP A 90 14.99 -8.91 -1.16
C ASP A 90 15.41 -7.49 -1.51
N LYS A 91 16.50 -7.35 -2.26
CA LYS A 91 17.04 -6.06 -2.66
C LYS A 91 16.12 -5.29 -3.61
N TRP A 92 15.54 -6.00 -4.57
CA TRP A 92 14.74 -5.42 -5.65
C TRP A 92 13.36 -6.03 -5.68
N ILE A 93 12.35 -5.18 -5.87
CA ILE A 93 10.97 -5.62 -6.13
C ILE A 93 10.46 -4.92 -7.38
N TRP A 94 9.84 -5.69 -8.27
CA TRP A 94 9.12 -5.17 -9.43
C TRP A 94 7.63 -5.30 -9.21
N ILE A 95 6.90 -4.28 -9.60
CA ILE A 95 5.43 -4.27 -9.66
C ILE A 95 5.04 -4.15 -11.12
N CYS A 96 4.40 -5.20 -11.62
CA CYS A 96 3.80 -5.26 -12.94
C CYS A 96 2.28 -5.31 -12.80
N VAL A 97 1.55 -4.72 -13.75
CA VAL A 97 0.09 -4.83 -13.81
C VAL A 97 -0.30 -5.39 -15.17
N LYS A 98 -1.24 -6.33 -15.20
CA LYS A 98 -1.82 -6.90 -16.41
C LYS A 98 -3.34 -6.86 -16.34
N VAL A 99 -3.98 -6.78 -17.50
CA VAL A 99 -5.40 -7.13 -17.63
C VAL A 99 -5.54 -8.65 -17.51
N HIS A 100 -6.56 -9.12 -16.82
CA HIS A 100 -6.76 -10.54 -16.54
C HIS A 100 -6.74 -11.39 -17.82
N ASN A 101 -5.82 -12.37 -17.90
CA ASN A 101 -5.58 -13.24 -19.05
C ASN A 101 -5.20 -12.53 -20.36
N GLU A 102 -4.74 -11.29 -20.29
CA GLU A 102 -4.35 -10.52 -21.47
C GLU A 102 -2.95 -9.90 -21.34
N ASN A 103 -2.80 -8.66 -21.80
CA ASN A 103 -1.52 -7.97 -21.95
C ASN A 103 -1.17 -7.21 -20.66
N HIS A 104 0.11 -6.86 -20.55
CA HIS A 104 0.56 -5.94 -19.52
C HIS A 104 0.09 -4.52 -19.82
N CYS A 105 -0.27 -3.80 -18.75
CA CYS A 105 -0.70 -2.41 -18.81
C CYS A 105 0.51 -1.47 -18.93
N LEU A 106 0.26 -0.28 -19.46
CA LEU A 106 1.18 0.84 -19.32
C LEU A 106 1.07 1.42 -17.92
N ILE A 107 2.19 1.90 -17.40
CA ILE A 107 2.26 2.48 -16.06
C ILE A 107 2.84 3.89 -16.14
N LYS A 108 2.14 4.85 -15.52
CA LYS A 108 2.67 6.19 -15.26
C LYS A 108 2.67 6.45 -13.76
N THR A 109 3.69 7.14 -13.28
CA THR A 109 3.74 7.59 -11.88
C THR A 109 3.60 9.09 -11.79
N GLY A 110 2.90 9.56 -10.76
CA GLY A 110 2.88 10.99 -10.44
C GLY A 110 4.05 11.39 -9.54
N SER A 111 4.05 12.66 -9.12
CA SER A 111 5.03 13.16 -8.16
C SER A 111 4.82 12.56 -6.77
N TYR A 112 5.90 12.48 -6.01
CA TYR A 112 5.84 12.21 -4.57
C TYR A 112 4.92 13.22 -3.86
N LYS A 113 4.13 12.72 -2.92
CA LYS A 113 3.30 13.49 -2.01
C LYS A 113 3.58 13.04 -0.58
N GLU A 114 3.37 13.94 0.36
CA GLU A 114 3.52 13.67 1.79
C GLU A 114 2.20 13.90 2.50
N GLY A 115 1.97 13.14 3.57
CA GLY A 115 0.80 13.30 4.43
C GLY A 115 1.06 12.71 5.81
N LYS A 116 0.22 13.06 6.79
CA LYS A 116 0.24 12.38 8.09
C LYS A 116 -0.51 11.07 8.00
N LEU A 117 0.10 10.01 8.51
CA LEU A 117 -0.60 8.78 8.84
C LEU A 117 -1.54 9.05 10.00
N TYR A 118 -2.78 8.61 9.83
CA TYR A 118 -3.81 8.70 10.84
C TYR A 118 -4.52 7.36 11.08
N ILE A 119 -5.08 7.23 12.28
CA ILE A 119 -5.94 6.11 12.68
C ILE A 119 -7.20 6.68 13.30
N ASN A 120 -8.34 6.41 12.68
CA ASN A 120 -9.65 6.64 13.30
C ASN A 120 -9.89 5.56 14.35
N TYR A 121 -10.35 5.93 15.54
CA TYR A 121 -10.51 4.97 16.62
C TYR A 121 -11.75 5.13 17.49
N LYS A 122 -12.16 4.02 18.11
CA LYS A 122 -13.14 3.94 19.19
C LYS A 122 -12.50 3.28 20.41
N LEU A 123 -12.64 3.93 21.56
CA LEU A 123 -12.33 3.34 22.85
C LEU A 123 -13.55 2.57 23.34
N ILE A 124 -13.37 1.30 23.68
CA ILE A 124 -14.46 0.39 24.03
C ILE A 124 -14.25 -0.20 25.42
N HIS A 125 -15.36 -0.39 26.14
CA HIS A 125 -15.41 -1.15 27.37
C HIS A 125 -16.15 -2.47 27.09
N ASN A 126 -15.48 -3.59 27.34
CA ASN A 126 -16.04 -4.92 27.12
C ASN A 126 -17.03 -5.26 28.24
N LYS A 127 -18.19 -5.81 27.86
CA LYS A 127 -19.18 -6.41 28.77
C LYS A 127 -19.40 -7.85 28.33
N HIS A 128 -19.69 -8.77 29.24
CA HIS A 128 -19.84 -10.23 28.98
C HIS A 128 -19.96 -10.66 27.49
N ASN A 129 -21.05 -10.29 26.80
CA ASN A 129 -21.28 -10.62 25.37
C ASN A 129 -21.40 -9.40 24.44
N SER A 130 -20.93 -8.21 24.82
CA SER A 130 -21.04 -6.97 24.03
C SER A 130 -19.93 -5.96 24.37
N PHE A 131 -19.94 -4.79 23.74
CA PHE A 131 -19.09 -3.67 24.15
C PHE A 131 -19.86 -2.35 24.10
N SER A 132 -19.47 -1.41 24.96
CA SER A 132 -19.92 -0.02 24.89
C SER A 132 -18.78 0.88 24.43
N VAL A 133 -19.08 1.82 23.51
CA VAL A 133 -18.11 2.84 23.09
C VAL A 133 -18.10 3.94 24.15
N ILE A 134 -16.93 4.17 24.75
CA ILE A 134 -16.74 5.18 25.80
C ILE A 134 -15.97 6.41 25.29
N GLY A 135 -15.38 6.31 24.10
CA GLY A 135 -14.69 7.43 23.46
C GLY A 135 -14.43 7.16 21.99
N SER A 136 -14.10 8.23 21.25
CA SER A 136 -13.65 8.14 19.86
C SER A 136 -12.74 9.32 19.53
N GLY A 137 -11.95 9.17 18.48
CA GLY A 137 -11.05 10.21 18.02
C GLY A 137 -10.25 9.80 16.80
N VAL A 138 -9.24 10.62 16.50
CA VAL A 138 -8.27 10.39 15.44
C VAL A 138 -6.89 10.65 16.00
N ILE A 139 -5.98 9.69 15.83
CA ILE A 139 -4.55 9.85 16.14
C ILE A 139 -3.84 10.18 14.83
N LYS A 140 -3.05 11.26 14.81
CA LYS A 140 -2.31 11.73 13.62
C LYS A 140 -0.89 12.08 14.01
N THR A 141 0.08 11.20 13.75
CA THR A 141 1.43 11.41 14.30
C THR A 141 2.57 11.06 13.36
N SER A 142 2.47 9.94 12.63
CA SER A 142 3.55 9.48 11.77
C SER A 142 3.49 10.15 10.40
N ASN A 143 4.65 10.28 9.75
CA ASN A 143 4.74 10.80 8.38
C ASN A 143 4.67 9.63 7.39
N ALA A 144 3.93 9.85 6.32
CA ALA A 144 3.86 8.95 5.19
C ALA A 144 4.16 9.71 3.90
N MET A 145 4.77 9.00 2.97
CA MET A 145 4.97 9.46 1.60
C MET A 145 4.21 8.52 0.68
N PHE A 146 3.63 9.05 -0.38
CA PHE A 146 2.90 8.24 -1.34
C PHE A 146 3.06 8.76 -2.76
N VAL A 147 2.90 7.86 -3.72
CA VAL A 147 3.06 8.11 -5.14
C VAL A 147 1.86 7.52 -5.86
N PRO A 148 1.08 8.31 -6.61
CA PRO A 148 0.02 7.75 -7.43
C PRO A 148 0.63 6.98 -8.61
N ILE A 149 0.08 5.79 -8.86
CA ILE A 149 0.38 4.90 -9.96
C ILE A 149 -0.89 4.86 -10.82
N TYR A 150 -0.75 5.34 -12.04
CA TYR A 150 -1.81 5.35 -13.04
C TYR A 150 -1.59 4.20 -14.01
N ILE A 151 -2.65 3.43 -14.25
CA ILE A 151 -2.60 2.20 -15.06
C ILE A 151 -3.50 2.41 -16.28
N GLU A 152 -2.98 2.14 -17.47
CA GLU A 152 -3.72 2.21 -18.75
C GLU A 152 -3.58 0.88 -19.49
N ASP A 153 -4.68 0.40 -20.09
CA ASP A 153 -4.61 -0.71 -21.04
C ASP A 153 -4.45 -0.18 -22.46
N ASN A 154 -3.52 -0.75 -23.23
CA ASN A 154 -3.28 -0.39 -24.63
C ASN A 154 -4.42 -0.81 -25.58
N LYS A 155 -5.36 -1.66 -25.14
CA LYS A 155 -6.39 -2.26 -26.01
C LYS A 155 -7.83 -2.04 -25.55
N SER A 156 -8.08 -2.04 -24.24
CA SER A 156 -9.41 -1.84 -23.65
C SER A 156 -9.65 -0.36 -23.29
N PRO A 157 -10.89 0.06 -22.96
CA PRO A 157 -11.20 1.46 -22.68
C PRO A 157 -10.72 1.95 -21.30
N ILE A 158 -9.71 1.30 -20.69
CA ILE A 158 -9.11 1.79 -19.44
C ILE A 158 -8.20 2.97 -19.76
N ASP A 159 -8.60 4.17 -19.40
CA ASP A 159 -7.73 5.36 -19.35
C ASP A 159 -7.01 5.39 -17.98
N TYR A 160 -5.90 6.13 -17.89
CA TYR A 160 -5.14 6.39 -16.65
C TYR A 160 -5.97 6.96 -15.49
N LYS A 161 -7.22 7.34 -15.75
CA LYS A 161 -8.17 7.83 -14.74
C LYS A 161 -8.99 6.71 -14.10
N ASP A 162 -9.07 5.55 -14.75
CA ASP A 162 -9.97 4.48 -14.35
C ASP A 162 -9.33 3.63 -13.26
N ALA A 163 -8.06 3.26 -13.37
CA ALA A 163 -7.36 2.47 -12.36
C ALA A 163 -6.22 3.25 -11.69
N ILE A 164 -6.40 3.56 -10.40
CA ILE A 164 -5.39 4.28 -9.60
C ILE A 164 -4.97 3.45 -8.38
N MET A 165 -3.69 3.10 -8.35
CA MET A 165 -3.00 2.57 -7.18
C MET A 165 -2.11 3.65 -6.57
N TYR A 166 -1.70 3.45 -5.33
CA TYR A 166 -0.76 4.29 -4.63
C TYR A 166 0.33 3.42 -4.03
N LEU A 167 1.58 3.74 -4.35
CA LEU A 167 2.72 3.21 -3.61
C LEU A 167 2.88 4.04 -2.34
N VAL A 168 2.82 3.38 -1.19
CA VAL A 168 2.78 4.03 0.13
C VAL A 168 3.97 3.61 0.96
N PHE A 169 4.65 4.61 1.54
CA PHE A 169 5.78 4.46 2.43
C PHE A 169 5.46 5.11 3.78
N ILE A 170 5.59 4.38 4.88
CA ILE A 170 5.32 4.93 6.23
C ILE A 170 6.58 4.81 7.08
N LYS A 171 6.96 5.91 7.73
CA LYS A 171 8.16 5.95 8.57
C LYS A 171 8.01 5.14 9.84
N ASN A 172 6.96 5.43 10.62
CA ASN A 172 6.71 4.75 11.90
C ASN A 172 5.31 4.15 11.91
N LEU A 173 5.21 2.84 12.15
CA LEU A 173 3.95 2.16 12.40
C LEU A 173 3.55 2.30 13.88
N PRO A 174 2.26 2.14 14.22
CA PRO A 174 1.86 2.02 15.62
C PRO A 174 2.54 0.81 16.28
N PRO A 175 2.81 0.87 17.59
CA PRO A 175 3.35 -0.26 18.34
C PRO A 175 2.52 -1.54 18.19
N GLU A 176 3.17 -2.70 18.20
CA GLU A 176 2.52 -4.00 17.98
C GLU A 176 1.40 -4.32 18.98
N ASP A 177 1.52 -3.86 20.22
CA ASP A 177 0.52 -4.05 21.28
C ASP A 177 -0.81 -3.33 21.02
N TRP A 178 -0.83 -2.41 20.05
CA TRP A 178 -2.06 -1.78 19.56
C TRP A 178 -2.91 -2.76 18.74
N ALA A 179 -2.29 -3.78 18.12
CA ALA A 179 -2.95 -4.78 17.28
C ALA A 179 -3.86 -4.18 16.20
N VAL A 180 -3.46 -3.05 15.61
CA VAL A 180 -4.23 -2.35 14.58
C VAL A 180 -3.98 -2.97 13.22
N SER A 181 -5.05 -3.36 12.53
CA SER A 181 -5.00 -3.79 11.14
C SER A 181 -4.56 -2.66 10.22
N HIS A 182 -3.78 -2.97 9.17
CA HIS A 182 -3.37 -2.02 8.14
C HIS A 182 -4.56 -1.37 7.44
N GLN A 183 -5.75 -1.99 7.45
CA GLN A 183 -6.99 -1.42 6.93
C GLN A 183 -7.48 -0.19 7.71
N SER A 184 -7.04 -0.02 8.96
CA SER A 184 -7.34 1.17 9.77
C SER A 184 -6.38 2.34 9.52
N PHE A 185 -5.35 2.15 8.68
CA PHE A 185 -4.39 3.21 8.33
C PHE A 185 -4.95 4.11 7.23
N GLY A 186 -4.92 5.42 7.47
CA GLY A 186 -5.20 6.44 6.48
C GLY A 186 -4.05 7.43 6.35
N ILE A 187 -3.94 8.07 5.20
CA ILE A 187 -2.94 9.13 4.97
C ILE A 187 -3.68 10.39 4.55
N GLU A 188 -3.35 11.51 5.19
CA GLU A 188 -3.93 12.81 4.82
C GLU A 188 -3.64 13.12 3.35
N GLY A 189 -4.68 13.52 2.60
CA GLY A 189 -4.58 13.81 1.17
C GLY A 189 -4.75 12.58 0.25
N LEU A 190 -4.90 11.37 0.81
CA LEU A 190 -5.15 10.15 0.04
C LEU A 190 -6.64 9.75 0.17
N PRO A 191 -7.40 9.60 -0.93
CA PRO A 191 -8.85 9.44 -0.90
C PRO A 191 -9.29 7.99 -0.62
N LEU A 192 -8.76 7.38 0.45
CA LEU A 192 -9.08 6.02 0.85
C LEU A 192 -9.80 5.95 2.19
N ILE A 193 -10.96 5.29 2.18
CA ILE A 193 -11.71 4.99 3.40
C ILE A 193 -10.90 4.03 4.27
N THR A 194 -10.82 4.33 5.56
CA THR A 194 -10.17 3.50 6.58
C THR A 194 -11.22 2.81 7.44
N GLU A 195 -10.88 1.64 7.96
CA GLU A 195 -11.62 1.07 9.08
C GLU A 195 -11.38 1.89 10.35
N VAL A 196 -12.28 1.72 11.32
CA VAL A 196 -12.15 2.33 12.64
C VAL A 196 -11.56 1.30 13.60
N ALA A 197 -10.36 1.57 14.11
CA ALA A 197 -9.70 0.73 15.10
C ALA A 197 -10.47 0.74 16.43
N LYS A 198 -10.52 -0.41 17.12
CA LYS A 198 -11.16 -0.54 18.43
C LYS A 198 -10.10 -0.82 19.48
N PHE A 199 -10.08 0.00 20.53
CA PHE A 199 -9.15 -0.14 21.65
C PHE A 199 -9.91 -0.45 22.94
N PRO A 200 -9.73 -1.64 23.53
CA PRO A 200 -10.19 -1.93 24.88
C PRO A 200 -9.59 -0.98 25.92
N ASP A 201 -10.43 -0.55 26.86
CA ASP A 201 -10.07 0.41 27.90
C ASP A 201 -9.27 -0.17 29.08
N ASP A 202 -9.22 -1.49 29.15
CA ASP A 202 -8.48 -2.29 30.14
C ASP A 202 -7.02 -2.55 29.74
N LYS A 203 -6.60 -2.17 28.54
CA LYS A 203 -5.23 -2.36 28.04
C LYS A 203 -4.32 -1.18 28.33
N LYS A 204 -3.03 -1.48 28.48
CA LYS A 204 -1.96 -0.46 28.49
C LYS A 204 -1.32 -0.46 27.11
N TYR A 205 -1.44 0.67 26.41
CA TYR A 205 -0.83 0.86 25.09
C TYR A 205 0.47 1.63 25.19
N THR A 206 1.49 1.14 24.49
CA THR A 206 2.75 1.85 24.26
C THR A 206 2.48 3.17 23.55
N LEU A 207 3.24 4.21 23.90
CA LEU A 207 3.13 5.51 23.25
C LEU A 207 3.58 5.42 21.79
N TRP A 208 2.73 5.89 20.88
CA TRP A 208 3.09 6.07 19.48
C TRP A 208 3.33 7.55 19.21
N ASN A 209 4.60 7.94 19.04
CA ASN A 209 5.00 9.35 18.87
C ASN A 209 4.39 10.26 19.96
N GLY A 210 4.37 9.78 21.22
CA GLY A 210 3.85 10.53 22.36
C GLY A 210 2.32 10.48 22.55
N GLN A 211 1.57 9.77 21.70
CA GLN A 211 0.11 9.64 21.82
C GLN A 211 -0.33 8.21 22.16
N THR A 212 -1.49 8.07 22.81
CA THR A 212 -2.21 6.80 22.96
C THR A 212 -3.70 7.00 22.72
N PRO A 213 -4.49 5.93 22.52
CA PRO A 213 -5.96 6.03 22.45
C PRO A 213 -6.60 6.68 23.70
N PHE A 214 -5.89 6.70 24.83
CA PHE A 214 -6.34 7.25 26.11
C PHE A 214 -5.89 8.68 26.39
N LYS A 215 -4.81 9.14 25.75
CA LYS A 215 -4.20 10.44 25.99
C LYS A 215 -4.23 11.24 24.70
N LYS A 216 -5.07 12.28 24.69
CA LYS A 216 -5.09 13.31 23.66
C LYS A 216 -3.89 14.24 23.81
#